data_AF-A0A2E9I3Z4-F1
#
_entry.id   AF-A0A2E9I3Z4-F1
#
_cell.length_a   1.000
_cell.length_b   1.000
_cell.length_c   1.000
_cell.angle_alpha   90.00
_cell.angle_beta   90.00
_cell.angle_gamma   90.00
#
_symmetry.space_group_name_H-M   'P 1'
#
loop_
_entity.id
_entity.type
_entity.pdbx_description
1 polymer ?
#
loop_
_entity_poly.entity_id
_entity_poly.type
_entity_poly.pdbx_seq_one_letter_code
_entity_poly.pdbx_strand_id
1 'polypeptide(L)'
;MVQGLWRLALAAVLGGVAGAGHAAEIMLSDGQSMGCQLRIDGPIATGDADRLDEALRDLPFPEGTSPAGQRVCLNSTGGSLVEAVRMGDLIAERFMGTAVPEAATCEGACALVFLGGRFAHPEADGDFIPDRVLHPRGTLGFHAPPLVIEDRAYGRDEINRAYSAALGSMGEILRLRSDHAAEIPDSLFLTILNTPATDMTYVETVEQAARWQIEVAPVALTAEDIGAALRHACLNADGGMLDQRPSDSYLYGSANLPFTYANLGADHAQVTSRGGFRAEDVANCDMTLRADGDPLDRIGYVTFEGGGANEDSHRDVYPYMFHDPRLPLSALPVARGVEETGEQIFFAAIQAAAREELSEVEIKSCWLLSPEARIVNVNDYVNLRDGPGFEAELLRKVPLGEKVRVIATQDLRTPGTGEQARSCLTACNDLAVDSSNADLRARVDRCIAGNVFWYEIRDGSGTAGYVSRKFLGD
;
A
#
# COMPACT_ATOMS: atom_id res chain seq x y z
N MET A 1 -48.08 76.56 -19.60
CA MET A 1 -47.41 75.32 -20.06
C MET A 1 -46.20 75.06 -19.18
N VAL A 2 -46.45 74.35 -18.09
CA VAL A 2 -45.72 73.19 -17.56
C VAL A 2 -44.21 73.03 -17.89
N GLN A 3 -43.43 73.09 -16.81
CA GLN A 3 -42.22 72.31 -16.44
C GLN A 3 -40.85 72.61 -17.07
N GLY A 4 -39.95 73.07 -16.20
CA GLY A 4 -38.52 72.75 -16.29
C GLY A 4 -38.20 71.42 -15.62
N LEU A 5 -36.94 70.97 -15.68
CA LEU A 5 -36.37 70.03 -14.73
C LEU A 5 -34.84 69.98 -14.80
N TRP A 6 -34.29 69.87 -13.60
CA TRP A 6 -32.91 69.86 -13.17
C TRP A 6 -32.00 68.82 -13.84
N ARG A 7 -30.71 69.18 -13.95
CA ARG A 7 -29.59 68.23 -13.97
C ARG A 7 -29.22 67.90 -12.52
N LEU A 8 -29.67 66.75 -12.03
CA LEU A 8 -29.16 66.16 -10.78
C LEU A 8 -27.96 65.26 -11.11
N ALA A 9 -26.86 65.53 -10.41
CA ALA A 9 -25.68 64.68 -10.36
C ALA A 9 -26.04 63.35 -9.67
N LEU A 10 -25.81 62.23 -10.34
CA LEU A 10 -25.90 60.90 -9.74
C LEU A 10 -24.50 60.55 -9.21
N ALA A 11 -24.31 60.68 -7.91
CA ALA A 11 -23.19 60.06 -7.21
C ALA A 11 -23.43 58.53 -7.21
N ALA A 12 -22.65 57.80 -7.99
CA ALA A 12 -22.63 56.35 -7.94
C ALA A 12 -21.94 55.91 -6.65
N VAL A 13 -22.75 55.47 -5.67
CA VAL A 13 -22.28 54.73 -4.51
C VAL A 13 -21.82 53.36 -5.02
N LEU A 14 -20.51 53.21 -5.21
CA LEU A 14 -19.85 51.91 -5.30
C LEU A 14 -19.85 51.30 -3.89
N GLY A 15 -20.96 50.67 -3.53
CA GLY A 15 -21.02 49.77 -2.40
C GLY A 15 -20.20 48.52 -2.75
N GLY A 16 -19.01 48.41 -2.15
CA GLY A 16 -18.23 47.18 -2.20
C GLY A 16 -19.04 46.04 -1.62
N VAL A 17 -19.27 45.01 -2.41
CA VAL A 17 -19.76 43.72 -1.93
C VAL A 17 -18.59 43.07 -1.21
N ALA A 18 -18.46 43.34 0.09
CA ALA A 18 -17.74 42.44 0.98
C ALA A 18 -18.56 41.15 1.02
N GLY A 19 -18.05 40.08 0.43
CA GLY A 19 -18.71 38.78 0.46
C GLY A 19 -18.93 38.36 1.90
N ALA A 20 -20.19 38.21 2.31
CA ALA A 20 -20.51 37.44 3.50
C ALA A 20 -19.98 36.03 3.24
N GLY A 21 -18.98 35.59 4.01
CA GLY A 21 -18.51 34.22 3.97
C GLY A 21 -19.68 33.32 4.32
N HIS A 22 -20.21 32.60 3.32
CA HIS A 22 -21.22 31.59 3.55
C HIS A 22 -20.58 30.43 4.31
N ALA A 23 -21.26 29.94 5.35
CA ALA A 23 -20.85 28.76 6.11
C ALA A 23 -20.93 27.50 5.24
N ALA A 24 -20.25 26.42 5.64
CA ALA A 24 -20.19 25.22 4.81
C ALA A 24 -21.57 24.59 4.59
N GLU A 25 -21.80 24.02 3.41
CA GLU A 25 -22.97 23.19 3.14
C GLU A 25 -22.65 21.75 3.56
N ILE A 26 -23.46 21.17 4.46
CA ILE A 26 -23.29 19.80 4.95
C ILE A 26 -24.49 18.99 4.47
N MET A 27 -24.24 17.97 3.66
CA MET A 27 -25.28 17.18 3.00
C MET A 27 -24.99 15.70 3.08
N LEU A 28 -26.05 14.88 3.12
CA LEU A 28 -25.94 13.45 2.83
C LEU A 28 -25.48 13.24 1.39
N SER A 29 -24.56 12.30 1.21
CA SER A 29 -24.08 11.85 -0.10
C SER A 29 -24.74 10.51 -0.45
N ASP A 30 -24.92 10.29 -1.75
CA ASP A 30 -25.46 9.05 -2.31
C ASP A 30 -24.42 7.92 -2.41
N GLY A 31 -23.24 8.07 -1.79
CA GLY A 31 -22.25 6.99 -1.68
C GLY A 31 -21.29 6.85 -2.86
N GLN A 32 -21.50 7.56 -3.97
CA GLN A 32 -20.90 7.14 -5.25
C GLN A 32 -19.46 7.60 -5.50
N SER A 33 -18.98 8.69 -4.89
CA SER A 33 -17.58 9.12 -5.02
C SER A 33 -16.82 8.86 -3.72
N MET A 34 -15.78 8.03 -3.78
CA MET A 34 -14.84 7.77 -2.66
C MET A 34 -15.44 7.06 -1.43
N GLY A 35 -16.66 6.53 -1.52
CA GLY A 35 -17.33 5.85 -0.40
C GLY A 35 -17.86 6.80 0.68
N CYS A 36 -18.34 7.98 0.29
CA CYS A 36 -18.80 9.01 1.23
C CYS A 36 -20.29 8.91 1.56
N GLN A 37 -20.64 9.07 2.84
CA GLN A 37 -22.03 9.21 3.30
C GLN A 37 -22.43 10.67 3.55
N LEU A 38 -21.43 11.54 3.78
CA LEU A 38 -21.62 12.98 3.97
C LEU A 38 -20.66 13.75 3.05
N ARG A 39 -21.06 14.96 2.70
CA ARG A 39 -20.22 15.93 1.99
C ARG A 39 -20.25 17.28 2.70
N ILE A 40 -19.09 17.93 2.76
CA ILE A 40 -18.91 19.28 3.31
C ILE A 40 -18.32 20.16 2.21
N ASP A 41 -19.09 21.14 1.74
CA ASP A 41 -18.70 22.07 0.69
C ASP A 41 -18.62 23.52 1.19
N GLY A 42 -17.56 24.23 0.80
CA GLY A 42 -17.41 25.66 1.07
C GLY A 42 -16.66 26.00 2.36
N PRO A 43 -16.54 27.30 2.70
CA PRO A 43 -15.71 27.75 3.82
C PRO A 43 -16.19 27.24 5.17
N ILE A 44 -15.26 26.79 6.02
CA ILE A 44 -15.53 26.37 7.39
C ILE A 44 -15.75 27.61 8.27
N ALA A 45 -16.96 27.77 8.79
CA ALA A 45 -17.38 28.92 9.60
C ALA A 45 -17.90 28.49 10.98
N THR A 46 -18.07 29.47 11.87
CA THR A 46 -18.59 29.25 13.22
C THR A 46 -19.96 28.56 13.19
N GLY A 47 -20.11 27.47 13.97
CA GLY A 47 -21.32 26.67 14.05
C GLY A 47 -21.37 25.48 13.09
N ASP A 48 -20.37 25.30 12.23
CA ASP A 48 -20.30 24.16 11.30
C ASP A 48 -20.08 22.85 12.04
N ALA A 49 -19.32 22.87 13.14
CA ALA A 49 -19.16 21.69 13.99
C ALA A 49 -20.48 21.21 14.60
N ASP A 50 -21.34 22.14 15.04
CA ASP A 50 -22.64 21.77 15.64
C ASP A 50 -23.57 21.16 14.57
N ARG A 51 -23.57 21.74 13.36
CA ARG A 51 -24.33 21.20 12.21
C ARG A 51 -23.81 19.83 11.76
N LEU A 52 -22.49 19.62 11.83
CA LEU A 52 -21.90 18.32 11.53
C LEU A 52 -22.30 17.26 12.57
N ASP A 53 -22.25 17.58 13.87
CA ASP A 53 -22.69 16.66 14.94
C ASP A 53 -24.16 16.26 14.75
N GLU A 54 -25.03 17.22 14.41
CA GLU A 54 -26.42 16.92 14.06
C GLU A 54 -26.53 15.94 12.89
N ALA A 55 -25.82 16.17 11.78
CA ALA A 55 -25.83 15.28 10.62
C ALA A 55 -25.27 13.87 10.94
N LEU A 56 -24.23 13.78 11.78
CA LEU A 56 -23.63 12.51 12.19
C LEU A 56 -24.54 11.68 13.11
N ARG A 57 -25.47 12.31 13.84
CA ARG A 57 -26.47 11.60 14.67
C ARG A 57 -27.53 10.88 13.85
N ASP A 58 -27.78 11.34 12.63
CA ASP A 58 -28.76 10.73 11.73
C ASP A 58 -28.18 9.52 10.97
N LEU A 59 -26.87 9.33 11.01
CA LEU A 59 -26.19 8.18 10.41
C LEU A 59 -26.11 7.00 11.39
N PRO A 60 -26.29 5.75 10.90
CA PRO A 60 -25.98 4.58 11.69
C PRO A 60 -24.48 4.53 12.01
N PHE A 61 -24.11 3.94 13.14
CA PHE A 61 -22.71 3.64 13.38
C PHE A 61 -22.19 2.68 12.29
N PRO A 62 -20.95 2.85 11.84
CA PRO A 62 -20.19 1.86 11.09
C PRO A 62 -20.36 0.42 11.60
N GLU A 63 -21.00 -0.46 10.82
CA GLU A 63 -21.04 -1.92 11.09
C GLU A 63 -20.17 -2.72 10.11
N GLY A 64 -19.59 -2.06 9.11
CA GLY A 64 -18.74 -2.69 8.09
C GLY A 64 -17.34 -3.02 8.59
N THR A 65 -16.71 -4.02 7.95
CA THR A 65 -15.32 -4.42 8.21
C THR A 65 -14.31 -3.70 7.32
N SER A 66 -14.79 -2.80 6.43
CA SER A 66 -13.97 -1.98 5.54
C SER A 66 -14.24 -0.49 5.79
N PRO A 67 -13.21 0.37 5.71
CA PRO A 67 -13.38 1.82 5.72
C PRO A 67 -14.17 2.36 4.51
N ALA A 68 -14.16 1.61 3.40
CA ALA A 68 -14.87 2.01 2.19
C ALA A 68 -16.38 2.10 2.45
N GLY A 69 -16.96 3.27 2.15
CA GLY A 69 -18.39 3.53 2.34
C GLY A 69 -18.74 4.22 3.67
N GLN A 70 -17.75 4.60 4.50
CA GLN A 70 -17.97 5.24 5.81
C GLN A 70 -17.21 6.57 5.94
N ARG A 71 -17.25 7.39 4.89
CA ARG A 71 -16.41 8.60 4.80
C ARG A 71 -17.20 9.91 4.73
N VAL A 72 -16.54 10.99 5.13
CA VAL A 72 -16.97 12.38 4.90
C VAL A 72 -16.14 12.98 3.77
N CYS A 73 -16.78 13.33 2.67
CA CYS A 73 -16.14 14.00 1.54
C CYS A 73 -15.97 15.49 1.82
N LEU A 74 -14.77 16.03 1.57
CA LEU A 74 -14.39 17.39 1.89
C LEU A 74 -14.04 18.17 0.63
N ASN A 75 -14.64 19.37 0.51
CA ASN A 75 -14.37 20.30 -0.57
C ASN A 75 -14.44 21.75 -0.02
N SER A 76 -13.34 22.24 0.53
CA SER A 76 -13.26 23.52 1.23
C SER A 76 -11.88 24.16 1.11
N THR A 77 -11.87 25.49 0.94
CA THR A 77 -10.66 26.32 1.02
C THR A 77 -10.24 26.63 2.46
N GLY A 78 -10.81 25.92 3.44
CA GLY A 78 -10.54 26.12 4.86
C GLY A 78 -11.44 27.18 5.50
N GLY A 79 -10.94 27.86 6.53
CA GLY A 79 -11.71 28.81 7.33
C GLY A 79 -11.30 28.81 8.81
N SER A 80 -12.28 28.71 9.70
CA SER A 80 -12.07 28.74 11.15
C SER A 80 -11.30 27.52 11.66
N LEU A 81 -10.10 27.73 12.19
CA LEU A 81 -9.28 26.68 12.82
C LEU A 81 -10.04 25.98 13.96
N VAL A 82 -10.67 26.77 14.83
CA VAL A 82 -11.37 26.24 16.01
C VAL A 82 -12.51 25.32 15.59
N GLU A 83 -13.24 25.67 14.53
CA GLU A 83 -14.31 24.82 14.00
C GLU A 83 -13.75 23.59 13.32
N ALA A 84 -12.67 23.71 12.55
CA ALA A 84 -12.01 22.58 11.91
C ALA A 84 -11.52 21.52 12.92
N VAL A 85 -10.92 21.95 14.02
CA VAL A 85 -10.47 21.05 15.10
C VAL A 85 -11.68 20.31 15.69
N ARG A 86 -12.77 21.04 16.01
CA ARG A 86 -14.00 20.43 16.54
C ARG A 86 -14.65 19.46 15.56
N MET A 87 -14.67 19.79 14.26
CA MET A 87 -15.19 18.92 13.22
C MET A 87 -14.35 17.65 13.08
N GLY A 88 -13.01 17.79 13.14
CA GLY A 88 -12.10 16.64 13.14
C GLY A 88 -12.33 15.71 14.33
N ASP A 89 -12.52 16.26 15.54
CA ASP A 89 -12.85 15.50 16.75
C ASP A 89 -14.17 14.72 16.57
N LEU A 90 -15.21 15.35 16.04
CA LEU A 90 -16.51 14.70 15.82
C LEU A 90 -16.44 13.54 14.80
N ILE A 91 -15.67 13.72 13.73
CA ILE A 91 -15.44 12.67 12.72
C ILE A 91 -14.68 11.50 13.35
N ALA A 92 -13.63 11.80 14.12
CA ALA A 92 -12.82 10.83 14.84
C ALA A 92 -13.65 10.02 15.85
N GLU A 93 -14.47 10.68 16.67
CA GLU A 93 -15.35 10.05 17.67
C GLU A 93 -16.39 9.10 17.05
N ARG A 94 -16.72 9.30 15.77
CA ARG A 94 -17.64 8.44 15.02
C ARG A 94 -16.96 7.36 14.19
N PHE A 95 -15.62 7.26 14.25
CA PHE A 95 -14.84 6.34 13.43
C PHE A 95 -15.18 6.44 11.94
N MET A 96 -15.39 7.67 11.46
CA MET A 96 -15.58 7.95 10.04
C MET A 96 -14.28 8.38 9.40
N GLY A 97 -14.04 7.90 8.19
CA GLY A 97 -12.94 8.39 7.37
C GLY A 97 -13.23 9.73 6.74
N THR A 98 -12.23 10.29 6.09
CA THR A 98 -12.32 11.52 5.31
C THR A 98 -11.83 11.27 3.89
N ALA A 99 -12.42 11.97 2.93
CA ALA A 99 -11.98 11.89 1.54
C ALA A 99 -11.95 13.25 0.85
N VAL A 100 -11.01 13.45 -0.06
CA VAL A 100 -11.00 14.56 -1.02
C VAL A 100 -11.28 13.99 -2.40
N PRO A 101 -12.50 14.20 -2.95
CA PRO A 101 -12.89 13.67 -4.26
C PRO A 101 -12.08 14.20 -5.44
N GLU A 102 -12.35 13.62 -6.62
CA GLU A 102 -11.85 14.14 -7.89
C GLU A 102 -12.17 15.63 -8.06
N ALA A 103 -11.14 16.42 -8.42
CA ALA A 103 -11.22 17.86 -8.62
C ALA A 103 -11.68 18.68 -7.41
N ALA A 104 -11.90 18.06 -6.24
CA ALA A 104 -12.17 18.77 -4.99
C ALA A 104 -10.88 19.34 -4.40
N THR A 105 -11.04 20.38 -3.58
CA THR A 105 -9.93 21.03 -2.88
C THR A 105 -10.16 21.00 -1.38
N CYS A 106 -9.13 20.69 -0.61
CA CYS A 106 -9.17 20.74 0.85
C CYS A 106 -7.90 21.40 1.37
N GLU A 107 -8.00 22.66 1.78
CA GLU A 107 -6.85 23.50 2.14
C GLU A 107 -6.94 24.04 3.57
N GLY A 108 -5.77 24.19 4.21
CA GLY A 108 -5.64 24.86 5.50
C GLY A 108 -6.48 24.20 6.59
N ALA A 109 -7.50 24.91 7.08
CA ALA A 109 -8.40 24.38 8.10
C ALA A 109 -9.14 23.11 7.62
N CYS A 110 -9.52 23.01 6.33
CA CYS A 110 -10.13 21.79 5.80
C CYS A 110 -9.17 20.60 5.91
N ALA A 111 -7.89 20.81 5.60
CA ALA A 111 -6.88 19.77 5.67
C ALA A 111 -6.70 19.26 7.11
N LEU A 112 -6.98 20.07 8.13
CA LEU A 112 -7.02 19.62 9.53
C LEU A 112 -8.26 18.76 9.84
N VAL A 113 -9.43 19.10 9.28
CA VAL A 113 -10.63 18.22 9.35
C VAL A 113 -10.31 16.88 8.70
N PHE A 114 -9.65 16.90 7.54
CA PHE A 114 -9.23 15.70 6.81
C PHE A 114 -8.38 14.77 7.69
N LEU A 115 -7.46 15.30 8.50
CA LEU A 115 -6.62 14.48 9.39
C LEU A 115 -7.40 13.78 10.52
N GLY A 116 -8.63 14.19 10.82
CA GLY A 116 -9.50 13.50 11.79
C GLY A 116 -10.03 12.14 11.32
N GLY A 117 -9.96 11.86 10.00
CA GLY A 117 -10.45 10.63 9.40
C GLY A 117 -9.79 9.37 9.94
N ARG A 118 -10.62 8.43 10.41
CA ARG A 118 -10.18 7.14 10.96
C ARG A 118 -11.25 6.07 10.76
N PHE A 119 -10.83 4.82 10.88
CA PHE A 119 -11.70 3.67 10.89
C PHE A 119 -11.38 2.77 12.08
N ALA A 120 -12.40 2.29 12.78
CA ALA A 120 -12.27 1.24 13.79
C ALA A 120 -13.04 0.01 13.33
N HIS A 121 -12.35 -1.13 13.28
CA HIS A 121 -13.01 -2.39 12.99
C HIS A 121 -13.95 -2.75 14.15
N PRO A 122 -15.16 -3.29 13.91
CA PRO A 122 -16.11 -3.61 14.99
C PRO A 122 -15.55 -4.55 16.08
N GLU A 123 -14.54 -5.35 15.73
CA GLU A 123 -13.87 -6.30 16.62
C GLU A 123 -12.58 -5.76 17.27
N ALA A 124 -12.20 -4.51 17.00
CA ALA A 124 -10.92 -3.92 17.42
C ALA A 124 -10.92 -3.35 18.86
N ASP A 125 -11.98 -3.54 19.63
CA ASP A 125 -12.10 -3.06 21.03
C ASP A 125 -11.70 -1.58 21.23
N GLY A 126 -12.05 -0.74 20.25
CA GLY A 126 -11.76 0.70 20.25
C GLY A 126 -10.41 1.10 19.63
N ASP A 127 -9.61 0.13 19.18
CA ASP A 127 -8.44 0.40 18.34
C ASP A 127 -8.86 0.84 16.93
N PHE A 128 -8.06 1.71 16.31
CA PHE A 128 -8.41 2.35 15.05
C PHE A 128 -7.17 2.57 14.17
N ILE A 129 -7.41 2.71 12.88
CA ILE A 129 -6.40 3.07 11.88
C ILE A 129 -6.79 4.39 11.20
N PRO A 130 -5.82 5.17 10.68
CA PRO A 130 -6.14 6.30 9.81
C PRO A 130 -6.96 5.85 8.58
N ASP A 131 -8.01 6.59 8.23
CA ASP A 131 -8.77 6.42 6.99
C ASP A 131 -8.95 7.81 6.35
N ARG A 132 -8.01 8.12 5.46
CA ARG A 132 -7.79 9.47 4.91
C ARG A 132 -7.44 9.37 3.43
N VAL A 133 -8.41 9.58 2.57
CA VAL A 133 -8.27 9.24 1.15
C VAL A 133 -8.25 10.48 0.26
N LEU A 134 -7.19 10.63 -0.52
CA LEU A 134 -7.04 11.65 -1.54
C LEU A 134 -7.24 11.04 -2.93
N HIS A 135 -8.17 11.60 -3.71
CA HIS A 135 -8.24 11.23 -5.12
C HIS A 135 -6.96 11.66 -5.86
N PRO A 136 -6.42 10.87 -6.81
CA PRO A 136 -5.24 11.25 -7.62
C PRO A 136 -5.32 12.64 -8.28
N ARG A 137 -6.56 13.10 -8.51
CA ARG A 137 -6.90 14.40 -9.13
C ARG A 137 -7.56 15.39 -8.15
N GLY A 138 -7.55 15.10 -6.85
CA GLY A 138 -7.94 16.03 -5.79
C GLY A 138 -6.76 16.92 -5.36
N THR A 139 -7.04 17.97 -4.60
CA THR A 139 -6.01 18.88 -4.06
C THR A 139 -6.10 18.92 -2.55
N LEU A 140 -5.00 18.59 -1.86
CA LEU A 140 -4.87 18.64 -0.42
C LEU A 140 -3.65 19.47 -0.04
N GLY A 141 -3.88 20.55 0.70
CA GLY A 141 -2.86 21.54 1.01
C GLY A 141 -2.80 21.90 2.49
N PHE A 142 -1.58 21.95 3.02
CA PHE A 142 -1.29 22.28 4.42
C PHE A 142 -0.51 23.59 4.54
N HIS A 143 -0.89 24.40 5.52
CA HIS A 143 -0.14 25.58 5.94
C HIS A 143 -0.35 25.86 7.44
N ALA A 144 0.51 26.69 8.03
CA ALA A 144 0.35 27.14 9.42
C ALA A 144 -0.89 28.02 9.58
N PRO A 145 -1.62 27.96 10.70
CA PRO A 145 -2.79 28.82 10.92
C PRO A 145 -2.47 30.31 10.76
N PRO A 146 -3.32 31.08 10.03
CA PRO A 146 -3.10 32.50 9.85
C PRO A 146 -3.40 33.26 11.14
N LEU A 147 -2.57 34.27 11.43
CA LEU A 147 -2.95 35.34 12.34
C LEU A 147 -3.59 36.46 11.52
N VAL A 148 -4.89 36.65 11.67
CA VAL A 148 -5.59 37.76 11.03
C VAL A 148 -5.33 39.03 11.85
N ILE A 149 -4.44 39.87 11.35
CA ILE A 149 -4.10 41.17 11.93
C ILE A 149 -4.28 42.27 10.87
N GLU A 150 -4.85 43.40 11.27
CA GLU A 150 -4.95 44.61 10.46
C GLU A 150 -3.56 45.20 10.14
N ASP A 151 -3.41 45.87 9.00
CA ASP A 151 -2.16 46.58 8.70
C ASP A 151 -2.11 47.93 9.44
N ARG A 152 -1.61 47.93 10.69
CA ARG A 152 -1.43 49.12 11.52
C ARG A 152 -0.33 48.97 12.56
N ALA A 153 -0.01 50.07 13.24
CA ALA A 153 0.87 50.04 14.40
C ALA A 153 0.20 49.30 15.58
N TYR A 154 0.96 48.41 16.21
CA TYR A 154 0.52 47.58 17.34
C TYR A 154 1.28 47.92 18.61
N GLY A 155 0.56 47.97 19.74
CA GLY A 155 1.17 48.05 21.06
C GLY A 155 1.73 46.72 21.54
N ARG A 156 2.62 46.75 22.54
CA ARG A 156 3.23 45.55 23.16
C ARG A 156 2.19 44.52 23.61
N ASP A 157 1.10 44.97 24.23
CA ASP A 157 0.06 44.07 24.76
C ASP A 157 -0.79 43.43 23.65
N GLU A 158 -0.91 44.08 22.49
CA GLU A 158 -1.56 43.50 21.31
C GLU A 158 -0.67 42.42 20.69
N ILE A 159 0.62 42.71 20.54
CA ILE A 159 1.60 41.74 20.01
C ILE A 159 1.66 40.51 20.92
N ASN A 160 1.74 40.69 22.24
CA ASN A 160 1.76 39.58 23.19
C ASN A 160 0.49 38.72 23.11
N ARG A 161 -0.68 39.33 22.93
CA ARG A 161 -1.94 38.59 22.75
C ARG A 161 -1.97 37.82 21.44
N ALA A 162 -1.51 38.42 20.34
CA ALA A 162 -1.43 37.76 19.04
C ALA A 162 -0.47 36.56 19.10
N TYR A 163 0.68 36.71 19.76
CA TYR A 163 1.64 35.62 19.97
C TYR A 163 1.04 34.50 20.82
N SER A 164 0.36 34.81 21.92
CA SER A 164 -0.35 33.79 22.73
C SER A 164 -1.45 33.07 21.94
N ALA A 165 -2.18 33.76 21.06
CA ALA A 165 -3.18 33.15 20.19
C ALA A 165 -2.55 32.21 19.16
N ALA A 166 -1.39 32.58 18.61
CA ALA A 166 -0.61 31.73 17.71
C ALA A 166 -0.18 30.44 18.40
N LEU A 167 0.39 30.54 19.60
CA LEU A 167 0.78 29.39 20.40
C LEU A 167 -0.41 28.51 20.79
N GLY A 168 -1.56 29.11 21.12
CA GLY A 168 -2.80 28.39 21.38
C GLY A 168 -3.26 27.59 20.16
N SER A 169 -3.20 28.18 18.97
CA SER A 169 -3.54 27.52 17.71
C SER A 169 -2.65 26.31 17.42
N MET A 170 -1.35 26.42 17.70
CA MET A 170 -0.42 25.29 17.61
C MET A 170 -0.71 24.22 18.67
N GLY A 171 -1.11 24.66 19.88
CA GLY A 171 -1.53 23.77 20.97
C GLY A 171 -2.70 22.88 20.58
N GLU A 172 -3.69 23.41 19.83
CA GLU A 172 -4.82 22.60 19.35
C GLU A 172 -4.40 21.54 18.33
N ILE A 173 -3.49 21.84 17.41
CA ILE A 173 -2.96 20.84 16.46
C ILE A 173 -2.16 19.76 17.20
N LEU A 174 -1.37 20.16 18.21
CA LEU A 174 -0.66 19.21 19.07
C LEU A 174 -1.62 18.34 19.89
N ARG A 175 -2.74 18.90 20.34
CA ARG A 175 -3.79 18.15 21.05
C ARG A 175 -4.44 17.12 20.14
N LEU A 176 -4.81 17.49 18.91
CA LEU A 176 -5.31 16.55 17.89
C LEU A 176 -4.36 15.36 17.73
N ARG A 177 -3.04 15.63 17.67
CA ARG A 177 -2.01 14.58 17.59
C ARG A 177 -1.90 13.74 18.88
N SER A 178 -1.97 14.36 20.06
CA SER A 178 -1.66 13.71 21.34
C SER A 178 -2.82 12.89 21.91
N ASP A 179 -4.06 13.30 21.70
CA ASP A 179 -5.24 12.62 22.28
C ASP A 179 -5.67 11.41 21.45
N HIS A 180 -4.79 10.92 20.58
CA HIS A 180 -5.12 9.91 19.55
C HIS A 180 -6.28 10.36 18.63
N ALA A 181 -6.64 11.66 18.60
CA ALA A 181 -7.71 12.24 17.76
C ALA A 181 -7.29 12.46 16.29
N ALA A 182 -5.98 12.38 15.99
CA ALA A 182 -5.43 12.16 14.67
C ALA A 182 -4.01 11.59 14.80
N GLU A 183 -3.72 10.44 14.18
CA GLU A 183 -2.32 9.99 14.03
C GLU A 183 -1.63 10.87 12.98
N ILE A 184 -0.93 11.92 13.40
CA ILE A 184 -0.25 12.86 12.50
C ILE A 184 1.26 12.56 12.54
N PRO A 185 1.86 12.13 11.41
CA PRO A 185 3.30 11.94 11.32
C PRO A 185 4.09 13.23 11.64
N ASP A 186 5.24 13.09 12.29
CA ASP A 186 6.06 14.21 12.76
C ASP A 186 6.46 15.14 11.61
N SER A 187 6.80 14.57 10.46
CA SER A 187 7.18 15.32 9.28
C SER A 187 6.03 16.11 8.68
N LEU A 188 4.79 15.60 8.73
CA LEU A 188 3.61 16.35 8.29
C LEU A 188 3.34 17.49 9.26
N PHE A 189 3.41 17.22 10.56
CA PHE A 189 3.25 18.25 11.59
C PHE A 189 4.28 19.38 11.42
N LEU A 190 5.56 19.03 11.24
CA LEU A 190 6.62 20.01 10.96
C LEU A 190 6.40 20.74 9.63
N THR A 191 5.85 20.08 8.62
CA THR A 191 5.51 20.71 7.33
C THR A 191 4.41 21.76 7.51
N ILE A 192 3.35 21.44 8.27
CA ILE A 192 2.28 22.39 8.63
C ILE A 192 2.89 23.61 9.33
N LEU A 193 3.75 23.41 10.33
CA LEU A 193 4.33 24.50 11.11
C LEU A 193 5.29 25.39 10.30
N ASN A 194 6.04 24.81 9.37
CA ASN A 194 7.05 25.51 8.60
C ASN A 194 6.53 26.11 7.29
N THR A 195 5.29 25.79 6.89
CA THR A 195 4.64 26.40 5.72
C THR A 195 3.90 27.66 6.16
N PRO A 196 4.32 28.87 5.74
CA PRO A 196 3.65 30.11 6.14
C PRO A 196 2.19 30.14 5.72
N ALA A 197 1.34 30.85 6.46
CA ALA A 197 -0.10 30.96 6.13
C ALA A 197 -0.42 31.70 4.81
N THR A 198 0.60 32.22 4.13
CA THR A 198 0.49 32.89 2.81
C THR A 198 0.95 32.00 1.67
N ASP A 199 1.37 30.78 1.99
CA ASP A 199 1.88 29.76 1.08
C ASP A 199 1.15 28.44 1.35
N MET A 200 1.44 27.40 0.56
CA MET A 200 0.82 26.09 0.71
C MET A 200 1.81 24.97 0.36
N THR A 201 1.87 23.95 1.21
CA THR A 201 2.53 22.69 0.86
C THR A 201 1.45 21.68 0.49
N TYR A 202 1.47 21.25 -0.77
CA TYR A 202 0.52 20.26 -1.29
C TYR A 202 1.05 18.83 -1.18
N VAL A 203 0.13 17.87 -1.10
CA VAL A 203 0.43 16.44 -1.26
C VAL A 203 0.45 16.13 -2.76
N GLU A 204 1.64 16.01 -3.35
CA GLU A 204 1.79 15.96 -4.80
C GLU A 204 2.38 14.65 -5.33
N THR A 205 3.03 13.87 -4.48
CA THR A 205 3.75 12.64 -4.88
C THR A 205 3.33 11.42 -4.08
N VAL A 206 3.56 10.23 -4.66
CA VAL A 206 3.33 8.94 -3.99
C VAL A 206 4.05 8.87 -2.65
N GLU A 207 5.30 9.35 -2.58
CA GLU A 207 6.08 9.33 -1.36
C GLU A 207 5.55 10.24 -0.26
N GLN A 208 5.06 11.43 -0.62
CA GLN A 208 4.45 12.33 0.36
C GLN A 208 3.18 11.69 0.94
N ALA A 209 2.33 11.14 0.08
CA ALA A 209 1.10 10.48 0.50
C ALA A 209 1.40 9.26 1.40
N ALA A 210 2.30 8.37 0.96
CA ALA A 210 2.71 7.19 1.72
C ALA A 210 3.36 7.56 3.06
N ARG A 211 4.28 8.54 3.07
CA ARG A 211 4.95 9.00 4.29
C ARG A 211 3.97 9.61 5.29
N TRP A 212 2.99 10.36 4.80
CA TRP A 212 2.02 11.07 5.63
C TRP A 212 0.77 10.25 5.96
N GLN A 213 0.77 8.95 5.61
CA GLN A 213 -0.36 8.04 5.83
C GLN A 213 -1.66 8.60 5.24
N ILE A 214 -1.55 9.11 4.01
CA ILE A 214 -2.65 9.58 3.19
C ILE A 214 -2.81 8.57 2.06
N GLU A 215 -3.95 7.89 2.04
CA GLU A 215 -4.26 6.93 1.00
C GLU A 215 -4.58 7.65 -0.30
N VAL A 216 -4.18 7.06 -1.42
CA VAL A 216 -4.50 7.60 -2.74
C VAL A 216 -5.29 6.56 -3.52
N ALA A 217 -6.55 6.88 -3.81
CA ALA A 217 -7.48 5.98 -4.47
C ALA A 217 -8.53 6.76 -5.28
N PRO A 218 -9.10 6.17 -6.35
CA PRO A 218 -8.79 4.86 -6.88
C PRO A 218 -7.55 4.87 -7.79
N VAL A 219 -6.71 3.84 -7.69
CA VAL A 219 -5.50 3.68 -8.51
C VAL A 219 -5.41 2.28 -9.08
N ALA A 220 -5.13 2.18 -10.38
CA ALA A 220 -4.91 0.91 -11.05
C ALA A 220 -3.48 0.38 -10.82
N LEU A 221 -3.36 -0.94 -10.75
CA LEU A 221 -2.08 -1.63 -10.78
C LEU A 221 -1.59 -1.80 -12.21
N THR A 222 -0.26 -1.84 -12.36
CA THR A 222 0.41 -2.06 -13.64
C THR A 222 1.44 -3.16 -13.50
N ALA A 223 1.77 -3.81 -14.61
CA ALA A 223 2.67 -4.97 -14.63
C ALA A 223 3.88 -4.78 -15.57
N GLU A 224 4.23 -3.53 -15.88
CA GLU A 224 5.35 -3.25 -16.80
C GLU A 224 6.69 -3.74 -16.25
N ASP A 225 6.95 -3.47 -14.96
CA ASP A 225 8.11 -3.97 -14.21
C ASP A 225 7.65 -4.38 -12.80
N ILE A 226 7.35 -5.68 -12.65
CA ILE A 226 6.82 -6.21 -11.39
C ILE A 226 7.86 -6.15 -10.27
N GLY A 227 9.15 -6.29 -10.58
CA GLY A 227 10.23 -6.19 -9.60
C GLY A 227 10.35 -4.77 -9.04
N ALA A 228 10.25 -3.76 -9.91
CA ALA A 228 10.19 -2.36 -9.47
C ALA A 228 8.93 -2.06 -8.67
N ALA A 229 7.77 -2.54 -9.11
CA ALA A 229 6.51 -2.33 -8.40
C ALA A 229 6.53 -2.89 -6.98
N LEU A 230 7.00 -4.13 -6.80
CA LEU A 230 7.15 -4.78 -5.49
C LEU A 230 8.15 -4.04 -4.60
N ARG A 231 9.27 -3.57 -5.17
CA ARG A 231 10.25 -2.74 -4.44
C ARG A 231 9.64 -1.42 -3.99
N HIS A 232 8.90 -0.72 -4.85
CA HIS A 232 8.25 0.53 -4.50
C HIS A 232 7.21 0.35 -3.40
N ALA A 233 6.41 -0.73 -3.42
CA ALA A 233 5.47 -1.04 -2.36
C ALA A 233 6.16 -1.16 -1.00
N CYS A 234 7.26 -1.93 -0.93
CA CYS A 234 8.06 -2.03 0.28
C CYS A 234 8.62 -0.68 0.74
N LEU A 235 9.18 0.13 -0.18
CA LEU A 235 9.76 1.43 0.15
C LEU A 235 8.73 2.44 0.65
N ASN A 236 7.58 2.52 0.00
CA ASN A 236 6.50 3.43 0.37
C ASN A 236 5.89 3.03 1.72
N ALA A 237 5.73 1.73 1.97
CA ALA A 237 5.22 1.23 3.23
C ALA A 237 6.24 1.39 4.38
N ASP A 238 7.54 1.11 4.15
CA ASP A 238 8.61 1.36 5.12
C ASP A 238 8.71 2.84 5.46
N GLY A 239 8.74 3.69 4.43
CA GLY A 239 8.89 5.14 4.55
C GLY A 239 7.82 5.76 5.45
N GLY A 240 6.54 5.40 5.30
CA GLY A 240 5.53 5.93 6.22
C GLY A 240 5.45 5.22 7.58
N MET A 241 5.99 4.01 7.76
CA MET A 241 6.19 3.48 9.13
C MET A 241 7.30 4.22 9.87
N LEU A 242 8.34 4.65 9.14
CA LEU A 242 9.50 5.37 9.69
C LEU A 242 9.35 6.90 9.68
N ASP A 243 8.29 7.41 9.05
CA ASP A 243 8.13 8.81 8.70
C ASP A 243 9.36 9.40 7.95
N GLN A 244 9.88 8.63 7.01
CA GLN A 244 11.02 8.96 6.15
C GLN A 244 10.59 9.01 4.69
N ARG A 245 11.40 9.69 3.86
CA ARG A 245 11.18 9.68 2.40
C ARG A 245 11.64 8.34 1.84
N PRO A 246 10.74 7.54 1.22
CA PRO A 246 11.09 6.33 0.49
C PRO A 246 12.23 6.55 -0.53
N SER A 247 12.28 7.71 -1.20
CA SER A 247 13.29 7.99 -2.21
C SER A 247 14.67 8.38 -1.66
N ASP A 248 14.82 8.56 -0.35
CA ASP A 248 16.12 8.72 0.32
C ASP A 248 16.77 7.37 0.65
N SER A 249 16.01 6.27 0.57
CA SER A 249 16.55 4.92 0.76
C SER A 249 17.51 4.53 -0.37
N TYR A 250 18.62 3.88 -0.02
CA TYR A 250 19.58 3.36 -1.00
C TYR A 250 18.96 2.30 -1.92
N LEU A 251 17.86 1.67 -1.50
CA LEU A 251 17.11 0.70 -2.31
C LEU A 251 16.29 1.36 -3.43
N TYR A 252 15.97 2.65 -3.37
CA TYR A 252 15.11 3.31 -4.37
C TYR A 252 15.59 3.09 -5.81
N GLY A 253 16.88 3.33 -6.05
CA GLY A 253 17.53 3.09 -7.35
C GLY A 253 18.17 1.72 -7.52
N SER A 254 18.00 0.81 -6.56
CA SER A 254 18.65 -0.50 -6.59
C SER A 254 17.85 -1.49 -7.45
N ALA A 255 18.47 -1.96 -8.53
CA ALA A 255 17.96 -3.11 -9.28
C ALA A 255 18.16 -4.46 -8.54
N ASN A 256 18.88 -4.46 -7.41
CA ASN A 256 19.40 -5.66 -6.75
C ASN A 256 18.57 -6.07 -5.53
N LEU A 257 17.26 -5.84 -5.52
CA LEU A 257 16.39 -6.36 -4.45
C LEU A 257 15.67 -7.62 -4.94
N PRO A 258 16.23 -8.82 -4.71
CA PRO A 258 15.60 -10.07 -5.13
C PRO A 258 14.41 -10.40 -4.23
N PHE A 259 13.40 -11.03 -4.84
CA PHE A 259 12.20 -11.48 -4.16
C PHE A 259 12.07 -13.00 -4.22
N THR A 260 11.46 -13.57 -3.19
CA THR A 260 10.98 -14.95 -3.18
C THR A 260 9.47 -14.96 -3.12
N TYR A 261 8.87 -16.00 -3.68
CA TYR A 261 7.44 -16.07 -3.90
C TYR A 261 6.85 -17.33 -3.26
N ALA A 262 5.69 -17.19 -2.65
CA ALA A 262 4.93 -18.28 -2.03
C ALA A 262 3.42 -18.01 -2.19
N ASN A 263 2.60 -19.04 -1.92
CA ASN A 263 1.14 -18.96 -1.92
C ASN A 263 0.58 -18.17 -3.12
N LEU A 264 0.86 -18.66 -4.33
CA LEU A 264 0.53 -17.96 -5.58
C LEU A 264 -0.83 -18.43 -6.12
N GLY A 265 -1.70 -17.47 -6.44
CA GLY A 265 -2.97 -17.68 -7.11
C GLY A 265 -3.30 -16.57 -8.09
N ALA A 266 -4.46 -16.66 -8.75
CA ALA A 266 -4.91 -15.65 -9.70
C ALA A 266 -5.26 -14.30 -9.04
N ASP A 267 -5.46 -14.32 -7.73
CA ASP A 267 -5.97 -13.25 -6.89
C ASP A 267 -5.19 -13.09 -5.58
N HIS A 268 -4.08 -13.81 -5.38
CA HIS A 268 -3.28 -13.71 -4.16
C HIS A 268 -1.82 -14.09 -4.40
N ALA A 269 -0.94 -13.53 -3.57
CA ALA A 269 0.48 -13.83 -3.57
C ALA A 269 1.10 -13.52 -2.20
N GLN A 270 2.13 -14.28 -1.82
CA GLN A 270 3.09 -13.89 -0.80
C GLN A 270 4.44 -13.61 -1.44
N VAL A 271 5.01 -12.46 -1.12
CA VAL A 271 6.27 -11.98 -1.71
C VAL A 271 7.20 -11.49 -0.60
N THR A 272 8.39 -12.05 -0.53
CA THR A 272 9.38 -11.72 0.51
C THR A 272 10.66 -11.22 -0.13
N SER A 273 11.12 -10.01 0.21
CA SER A 273 12.45 -9.53 -0.21
C SER A 273 13.56 -10.30 0.51
N ARG A 274 14.74 -10.48 -0.10
CA ARG A 274 15.91 -11.03 0.61
C ARG A 274 16.70 -9.88 1.25
N GLY A 275 16.29 -9.47 2.45
CA GLY A 275 16.88 -8.38 3.22
C GLY A 275 16.62 -7.00 2.62
N GLY A 276 17.47 -6.04 2.98
CA GLY A 276 17.53 -4.69 2.42
C GLY A 276 16.81 -3.61 3.22
N PHE A 277 16.06 -3.95 4.27
CA PHE A 277 15.30 -2.97 5.03
C PHE A 277 15.75 -2.90 6.49
N ARG A 278 15.41 -1.78 7.15
CA ARG A 278 15.67 -1.47 8.56
C ARG A 278 17.16 -1.51 8.94
N ALA A 279 17.44 -1.46 10.24
CA ALA A 279 18.80 -1.42 10.76
C ALA A 279 19.62 -2.62 10.22
N GLU A 280 20.85 -2.31 9.79
CA GLU A 280 21.82 -3.27 9.24
C GLU A 280 21.42 -3.93 7.89
N ASP A 281 20.35 -3.49 7.23
CA ASP A 281 19.90 -4.01 5.93
C ASP A 281 19.53 -5.49 5.93
N VAL A 282 19.15 -6.02 7.09
CA VAL A 282 18.87 -7.44 7.31
C VAL A 282 17.39 -7.77 7.43
N ALA A 283 16.50 -6.77 7.52
CA ALA A 283 15.06 -7.05 7.57
C ALA A 283 14.53 -7.31 6.15
N ASN A 284 13.66 -8.31 6.06
CA ASN A 284 12.91 -8.62 4.85
C ASN A 284 11.65 -7.76 4.83
N CYS A 285 11.19 -7.40 3.63
CA CYS A 285 9.84 -6.91 3.41
C CYS A 285 8.97 -8.10 3.01
N ASP A 286 8.01 -8.44 3.85
CA ASP A 286 7.10 -9.56 3.68
C ASP A 286 5.70 -9.05 3.29
N MET A 287 5.36 -9.15 2.01
CA MET A 287 4.08 -8.75 1.45
C MET A 287 3.11 -9.94 1.40
N THR A 288 1.92 -9.76 1.97
CA THR A 288 0.77 -10.65 1.74
C THR A 288 -0.29 -9.88 0.95
N LEU A 289 -0.51 -10.30 -0.29
CA LEU A 289 -1.37 -9.62 -1.25
C LEU A 289 -2.60 -10.45 -1.60
N ARG A 290 -3.73 -9.78 -1.79
CA ARG A 290 -4.99 -10.37 -2.22
C ARG A 290 -5.85 -9.34 -2.96
N ALA A 291 -6.30 -9.68 -4.16
CA ALA A 291 -7.31 -8.91 -4.89
C ALA A 291 -8.66 -9.06 -4.20
N ASP A 292 -9.38 -7.95 -4.04
CA ASP A 292 -10.78 -7.91 -3.63
C ASP A 292 -11.68 -7.22 -4.67
N GLY A 293 -11.08 -6.59 -5.69
CA GLY A 293 -11.77 -5.88 -6.75
C GLY A 293 -12.29 -4.50 -6.35
N ASP A 294 -12.09 -4.04 -5.11
CA ASP A 294 -12.49 -2.71 -4.68
C ASP A 294 -11.35 -1.71 -4.93
N PRO A 295 -11.51 -0.76 -5.87
CA PRO A 295 -10.46 0.19 -6.19
C PRO A 295 -10.20 1.22 -5.06
N LEU A 296 -11.01 1.23 -4.00
CA LEU A 296 -10.86 2.09 -2.83
C LEU A 296 -10.26 1.39 -1.61
N ASP A 297 -10.07 0.07 -1.65
CA ASP A 297 -9.56 -0.72 -0.53
C ASP A 297 -8.06 -1.06 -0.74
N ARG A 298 -7.45 -1.63 0.30
CA ARG A 298 -6.08 -2.13 0.29
C ARG A 298 -5.99 -3.42 -0.53
N ILE A 299 -4.84 -3.67 -1.17
CA ILE A 299 -4.56 -4.95 -1.84
C ILE A 299 -3.83 -5.95 -0.92
N GLY A 300 -3.58 -5.58 0.33
CA GLY A 300 -2.91 -6.45 1.27
C GLY A 300 -2.15 -5.66 2.32
N TYR A 301 -1.06 -6.26 2.80
CA TYR A 301 -0.24 -5.67 3.84
C TYR A 301 1.22 -6.10 3.73
N VAL A 302 2.08 -5.34 4.42
CA VAL A 302 3.49 -5.66 4.65
C VAL A 302 3.78 -5.85 6.13
N THR A 303 4.71 -6.74 6.40
CA THR A 303 5.48 -6.80 7.65
C THR A 303 6.97 -6.68 7.33
N PHE A 304 7.77 -6.28 8.33
CA PHE A 304 9.22 -6.27 8.22
C PHE A 304 9.82 -7.23 9.25
N GLU A 305 10.36 -8.36 8.80
CA GLU A 305 10.90 -9.41 9.68
C GLU A 305 12.43 -9.43 9.67
N GLY A 306 13.06 -9.56 10.84
CA GLY A 306 14.52 -9.67 11.01
C GLY A 306 15.22 -8.43 11.58
N GLY A 307 16.50 -8.56 11.95
CA GLY A 307 17.34 -7.39 12.29
C GLY A 307 17.01 -6.60 13.55
N GLY A 308 16.24 -7.17 14.49
CA GLY A 308 15.71 -6.41 15.62
C GLY A 308 14.56 -5.47 15.23
N ALA A 309 13.98 -5.62 14.02
CA ALA A 309 12.66 -5.09 13.75
C ALA A 309 11.66 -5.76 14.71
N ASN A 310 10.81 -4.96 15.36
CA ASN A 310 9.69 -5.51 16.11
C ASN A 310 8.72 -6.10 15.08
N GLU A 311 8.56 -7.43 15.13
CA GLU A 311 7.72 -8.25 14.22
C GLU A 311 6.24 -7.80 14.19
N ASP A 312 5.81 -6.95 15.13
CA ASP A 312 4.43 -6.52 15.31
C ASP A 312 4.00 -5.32 14.44
N SER A 313 4.86 -4.78 13.57
CA SER A 313 4.50 -3.62 12.74
C SER A 313 3.95 -4.05 11.37
N HIS A 314 2.66 -4.37 11.37
CA HIS A 314 1.83 -4.57 10.16
C HIS A 314 1.44 -3.22 9.55
N ARG A 315 1.48 -3.11 8.22
CA ARG A 315 0.90 -1.95 7.51
C ARG A 315 0.19 -2.37 6.24
N ASP A 316 -1.01 -1.82 6.09
CA ASP A 316 -1.79 -2.00 4.87
C ASP A 316 -1.11 -1.35 3.66
N VAL A 317 -1.18 -2.04 2.53
CA VAL A 317 -0.62 -1.60 1.25
C VAL A 317 -1.74 -1.40 0.25
N TYR A 318 -1.72 -0.23 -0.38
CA TYR A 318 -2.69 0.19 -1.36
C TYR A 318 -2.09 0.23 -2.76
N PRO A 319 -2.89 0.13 -3.83
CA PRO A 319 -2.40 0.14 -5.22
C PRO A 319 -1.44 1.28 -5.57
N TYR A 320 -1.65 2.49 -5.03
CA TYR A 320 -0.77 3.63 -5.30
C TYR A 320 0.67 3.43 -4.81
N MET A 321 0.90 2.59 -3.80
CA MET A 321 2.22 2.34 -3.24
C MET A 321 3.12 1.50 -4.16
N PHE A 322 2.56 0.83 -5.17
CA PHE A 322 3.34 0.06 -6.16
C PHE A 322 3.96 0.95 -7.24
N HIS A 323 3.69 2.24 -7.23
CA HIS A 323 4.23 3.21 -8.17
C HIS A 323 5.48 3.89 -7.62
N ASP A 324 6.29 4.47 -8.52
CA ASP A 324 7.52 5.16 -8.15
C ASP A 324 7.24 6.21 -7.05
N PRO A 325 7.96 6.18 -5.90
CA PRO A 325 7.87 7.19 -4.86
C PRO A 325 7.79 8.65 -5.34
N ARG A 326 8.52 9.02 -6.39
CA ARG A 326 8.55 10.40 -6.92
C ARG A 326 7.49 10.67 -7.96
N LEU A 327 6.67 9.68 -8.32
CA LEU A 327 5.61 9.86 -9.30
C LEU A 327 4.59 10.89 -8.77
N PRO A 328 4.25 11.94 -9.55
CA PRO A 328 3.17 12.84 -9.19
C PRO A 328 1.85 12.08 -9.07
N LEU A 329 1.05 12.36 -8.05
CA LEU A 329 -0.26 11.72 -7.84
C LEU A 329 -1.16 11.90 -9.05
N SER A 330 -1.10 13.07 -9.68
CA SER A 330 -1.85 13.38 -10.89
C SER A 330 -1.52 12.46 -12.08
N ALA A 331 -0.34 11.84 -12.10
CA ALA A 331 0.09 10.92 -13.15
C ALA A 331 -0.31 9.46 -12.88
N LEU A 332 -0.84 9.14 -11.70
CA LEU A 332 -1.29 7.78 -11.36
C LEU A 332 -2.44 7.35 -12.28
N PRO A 333 -2.46 6.08 -12.72
CA PRO A 333 -3.57 5.55 -13.48
C PRO A 333 -4.80 5.41 -12.58
N VAL A 334 -5.89 6.11 -12.90
CA VAL A 334 -7.13 6.07 -12.12
C VAL A 334 -7.98 4.87 -12.56
N ALA A 335 -8.35 3.99 -11.63
CA ALA A 335 -9.29 2.90 -11.89
C ALA A 335 -10.73 3.41 -11.75
N ARG A 336 -11.52 3.45 -12.82
CA ARG A 336 -12.91 3.94 -12.77
C ARG A 336 -13.93 2.89 -12.33
N GLY A 337 -13.49 1.67 -12.10
CA GLY A 337 -14.31 0.55 -11.64
C GLY A 337 -13.52 -0.74 -11.56
N VAL A 338 -14.19 -1.82 -11.16
CA VAL A 338 -13.60 -3.15 -10.91
C VAL A 338 -12.85 -3.71 -12.13
N GLU A 339 -13.30 -3.39 -13.34
CA GLU A 339 -12.66 -3.86 -14.59
C GLU A 339 -11.32 -3.17 -14.88
N GLU A 340 -11.08 -2.00 -14.28
CA GLU A 340 -9.89 -1.16 -14.51
C GLU A 340 -8.85 -1.27 -13.37
N THR A 341 -9.04 -2.14 -12.37
CA THR A 341 -8.11 -2.26 -11.21
C THR A 341 -6.72 -2.76 -11.62
N GLY A 342 -6.61 -3.53 -12.71
CA GLY A 342 -5.35 -4.10 -13.17
C GLY A 342 -4.86 -5.30 -12.35
N GLU A 343 -5.60 -5.73 -11.33
CA GLU A 343 -5.20 -6.81 -10.40
C GLU A 343 -4.90 -8.13 -11.13
N GLN A 344 -5.74 -8.54 -12.09
CA GLN A 344 -5.55 -9.80 -12.82
C GLN A 344 -4.21 -9.84 -13.56
N ILE A 345 -3.84 -8.75 -14.23
CA ILE A 345 -2.58 -8.65 -14.97
C ILE A 345 -1.41 -8.57 -13.98
N PHE A 346 -1.59 -7.86 -12.87
CA PHE A 346 -0.60 -7.73 -11.81
C PHE A 346 -0.23 -9.09 -11.19
N PHE A 347 -1.22 -9.87 -10.74
CA PHE A 347 -0.98 -11.20 -10.17
C PHE A 347 -0.43 -12.20 -11.20
N ALA A 348 -0.87 -12.11 -12.47
CA ALA A 348 -0.27 -12.91 -13.55
C ALA A 348 1.22 -12.59 -13.76
N ALA A 349 1.62 -11.33 -13.61
CA ALA A 349 3.02 -10.93 -13.69
C ALA A 349 3.85 -11.39 -12.48
N ILE A 350 3.29 -11.36 -11.27
CA ILE A 350 3.93 -11.98 -10.09
C ILE A 350 4.17 -13.47 -10.33
N GLN A 351 3.17 -14.19 -10.84
CA GLN A 351 3.32 -15.61 -11.18
C GLN A 351 4.39 -15.85 -12.25
N ALA A 352 4.50 -14.96 -13.24
CA ALA A 352 5.54 -15.04 -14.27
C ALA A 352 6.94 -14.81 -13.68
N ALA A 353 7.12 -13.79 -12.84
CA ALA A 353 8.40 -13.53 -12.15
C ALA A 353 8.79 -14.67 -11.20
N ALA A 354 7.81 -15.26 -10.50
CA ALA A 354 8.05 -16.43 -9.68
C ALA A 354 8.53 -17.63 -10.51
N ARG A 355 7.97 -17.84 -11.71
CA ARG A 355 8.44 -18.90 -12.63
C ARG A 355 9.87 -18.69 -13.08
N GLU A 356 10.24 -17.44 -13.38
CA GLU A 356 11.60 -17.08 -13.80
C GLU A 356 12.61 -17.35 -12.68
N GLU A 357 12.40 -16.80 -11.48
CA GLU A 357 13.26 -17.01 -10.30
C GLU A 357 13.41 -18.51 -9.96
N LEU A 358 12.33 -19.28 -10.04
CA LEU A 358 12.35 -20.72 -9.76
C LEU A 358 12.98 -21.54 -10.89
N SER A 359 13.07 -21.00 -12.11
CA SER A 359 13.73 -21.64 -13.25
C SER A 359 15.24 -21.42 -13.29
N GLU A 360 15.75 -20.39 -12.60
CA GLU A 360 17.19 -20.13 -12.47
C GLU A 360 17.91 -21.02 -11.44
N VAL A 361 17.17 -21.90 -10.74
CA VAL A 361 17.77 -22.85 -9.79
C VAL A 361 18.64 -23.86 -10.52
N GLU A 362 19.96 -23.64 -10.50
CA GLU A 362 20.95 -24.51 -11.13
C GLU A 362 20.99 -25.88 -10.44
N ILE A 363 20.62 -26.93 -11.17
CA ILE A 363 20.75 -28.31 -10.71
C ILE A 363 22.23 -28.74 -10.79
N LYS A 364 22.90 -28.78 -9.64
CA LYS A 364 24.36 -29.03 -9.58
C LYS A 364 24.76 -30.50 -9.56
N SER A 365 23.82 -31.41 -9.25
CA SER A 365 24.09 -32.86 -9.22
C SER A 365 22.81 -33.67 -9.33
N CYS A 366 22.91 -34.98 -9.55
CA CYS A 366 21.74 -35.86 -9.47
C CYS A 366 21.32 -36.18 -8.03
N TRP A 367 22.20 -35.92 -7.04
CA TRP A 367 21.87 -36.00 -5.64
C TRP A 367 21.26 -34.68 -5.14
N LEU A 368 20.40 -34.78 -4.12
CA LEU A 368 19.94 -33.62 -3.36
C LEU A 368 20.79 -33.51 -2.10
N LEU A 369 21.25 -32.29 -1.80
CA LEU A 369 22.08 -32.00 -0.63
C LEU A 369 21.22 -31.80 0.62
N SER A 370 19.99 -31.34 0.41
CA SER A 370 19.03 -31.06 1.47
C SER A 370 17.86 -32.06 1.44
N PRO A 371 17.34 -32.48 2.60
CA PRO A 371 16.07 -33.21 2.68
C PRO A 371 14.87 -32.30 2.40
N GLU A 372 15.06 -30.98 2.39
CA GLU A 372 14.07 -30.01 1.90
C GLU A 372 14.43 -29.61 0.48
N ALA A 373 13.47 -29.68 -0.43
CA ALA A 373 13.61 -29.28 -1.82
C ALA A 373 12.39 -28.45 -2.25
N ARG A 374 12.47 -27.82 -3.41
CA ARG A 374 11.34 -27.11 -4.03
C ARG A 374 11.03 -27.67 -5.41
N ILE A 375 9.75 -27.62 -5.80
CA ILE A 375 9.38 -27.90 -7.18
C ILE A 375 9.90 -26.77 -8.08
N VAL A 376 10.70 -27.14 -9.09
CA VAL A 376 11.31 -26.21 -10.08
C VAL A 376 11.12 -26.76 -11.50
N ASN A 377 11.52 -26.00 -12.52
CA ASN A 377 11.55 -26.43 -13.93
C ASN A 377 10.18 -26.92 -14.48
N VAL A 378 9.07 -26.34 -14.03
CA VAL A 378 7.71 -26.56 -14.55
C VAL A 378 7.00 -25.23 -14.78
N ASN A 379 6.01 -25.21 -15.68
CA ASN A 379 5.19 -24.01 -15.90
C ASN A 379 4.19 -23.80 -14.74
N ASP A 380 3.44 -24.84 -14.36
CA ASP A 380 2.37 -24.73 -13.36
C ASP A 380 2.55 -25.74 -12.22
N TYR A 381 2.79 -27.00 -12.57
CA TYR A 381 2.88 -28.10 -11.61
C TYR A 381 3.70 -29.27 -12.16
N VAL A 382 4.12 -30.14 -11.26
CA VAL A 382 4.61 -31.49 -11.56
C VAL A 382 3.62 -32.55 -11.06
N ASN A 383 3.54 -33.68 -11.74
CA ASN A 383 2.72 -34.80 -11.31
C ASN A 383 3.46 -35.62 -10.25
N LEU A 384 2.89 -35.71 -9.05
CA LEU A 384 3.25 -36.66 -8.00
C LEU A 384 2.62 -38.00 -8.32
N ARG A 385 3.43 -39.06 -8.31
CA ARG A 385 3.01 -40.39 -8.76
C ARG A 385 3.23 -41.47 -7.70
N ASP A 386 2.51 -42.57 -7.81
CA ASP A 386 2.61 -43.70 -6.87
C ASP A 386 3.89 -44.55 -7.05
N GLY A 387 4.59 -44.35 -8.16
CA GLY A 387 5.87 -44.98 -8.48
C GLY A 387 6.75 -44.10 -9.38
N PRO A 388 8.04 -44.44 -9.55
CA PRO A 388 8.93 -43.70 -10.43
C PRO A 388 8.52 -43.90 -11.89
N GLY A 389 8.50 -42.80 -12.67
CA GLY A 389 8.25 -42.83 -14.11
C GLY A 389 6.88 -42.28 -14.51
N PHE A 390 6.70 -42.03 -15.81
CA PHE A 390 5.49 -41.41 -16.34
C PHE A 390 4.29 -42.37 -16.48
N GLU A 391 4.55 -43.68 -16.47
CA GLU A 391 3.51 -44.73 -16.55
C GLU A 391 2.81 -44.98 -15.20
N ALA A 392 3.41 -44.52 -14.09
CA ALA A 392 2.87 -44.67 -12.74
C ALA A 392 1.61 -43.81 -12.53
N GLU A 393 0.72 -44.22 -11.63
CA GLU A 393 -0.56 -43.56 -11.41
C GLU A 393 -0.38 -42.14 -10.87
N LEU A 394 -1.20 -41.20 -11.34
CA LEU A 394 -1.19 -39.83 -10.85
C LEU A 394 -1.88 -39.77 -9.48
N LEU A 395 -1.12 -39.42 -8.44
CA LEU A 395 -1.66 -39.17 -7.12
C LEU A 395 -2.16 -37.73 -6.98
N ARG A 396 -1.32 -36.77 -7.39
CA ARG A 396 -1.58 -35.33 -7.21
C ARG A 396 -0.78 -34.48 -8.20
N LYS A 397 -1.25 -33.26 -8.45
CA LYS A 397 -0.46 -32.19 -9.06
C LYS A 397 0.15 -31.32 -7.95
N VAL A 398 1.48 -31.26 -7.90
CA VAL A 398 2.24 -30.45 -6.94
C VAL A 398 2.69 -29.18 -7.66
N PRO A 399 2.23 -27.99 -7.23
CA PRO A 399 2.52 -26.72 -7.88
C PRO A 399 4.01 -26.37 -7.85
N LEU A 400 4.42 -25.54 -8.80
CA LEU A 400 5.73 -24.89 -8.83
C LEU A 400 6.01 -24.16 -7.49
N GLY A 401 7.23 -24.28 -6.98
CA GLY A 401 7.69 -23.59 -5.77
C GLY A 401 7.29 -24.25 -4.44
N GLU A 402 6.37 -25.23 -4.46
CA GLU A 402 5.98 -25.95 -3.23
C GLU A 402 7.21 -26.58 -2.57
N LYS A 403 7.34 -26.35 -1.26
CA LYS A 403 8.36 -27.00 -0.43
C LYS A 403 7.96 -28.46 -0.24
N VAL A 404 8.88 -29.35 -0.58
CA VAL A 404 8.70 -30.79 -0.45
C VAL A 404 9.82 -31.38 0.38
N ARG A 405 9.50 -32.44 1.12
CA ARG A 405 10.49 -33.17 1.91
C ARG A 405 10.89 -34.44 1.18
N VAL A 406 12.14 -34.55 0.80
CA VAL A 406 12.72 -35.78 0.24
C VAL A 406 12.82 -36.81 1.36
N ILE A 407 12.24 -37.99 1.15
CA ILE A 407 12.18 -39.04 2.19
C ILE A 407 13.58 -39.60 2.46
N ALA A 408 14.36 -39.80 1.40
CA ALA A 408 15.77 -40.19 1.49
C ALA A 408 16.56 -39.58 0.33
N THR A 409 17.42 -38.60 0.63
CA THR A 409 18.23 -37.88 -0.38
C THR A 409 19.24 -38.77 -1.10
N GLN A 410 19.58 -39.92 -0.51
CA GLN A 410 20.46 -40.95 -1.10
C GLN A 410 19.70 -42.09 -1.80
N ASP A 411 18.36 -42.09 -1.79
CA ASP A 411 17.56 -43.15 -2.41
C ASP A 411 17.02 -42.73 -3.78
N LEU A 412 17.92 -42.66 -4.75
CA LEU A 412 17.60 -42.27 -6.12
C LEU A 412 17.03 -43.45 -6.91
N ARG A 413 15.77 -43.35 -7.34
CA ARG A 413 15.06 -44.38 -8.10
C ARG A 413 15.10 -44.12 -9.60
N THR A 414 14.99 -45.20 -10.37
CA THR A 414 14.84 -45.16 -11.83
C THR A 414 13.61 -45.98 -12.24
N PRO A 415 12.80 -45.53 -13.22
CA PRO A 415 11.56 -46.19 -13.63
C PRO A 415 11.73 -47.55 -14.34
N GLY A 416 12.96 -48.08 -14.39
CA GLY A 416 13.30 -49.39 -14.95
C GLY A 416 14.77 -49.77 -14.70
N THR A 417 15.14 -51.00 -15.08
CA THR A 417 16.49 -51.59 -14.90
C THR A 417 17.28 -51.72 -16.22
N GLY A 418 16.82 -51.03 -17.26
CA GLY A 418 17.42 -51.02 -18.59
C GLY A 418 18.84 -50.45 -18.62
N GLU A 419 19.51 -50.58 -19.77
CA GLU A 419 20.89 -50.12 -19.96
C GLU A 419 21.04 -48.61 -19.68
N GLN A 420 20.07 -47.80 -20.10
CA GLN A 420 20.04 -46.36 -19.86
C GLN A 420 20.05 -46.01 -18.37
N ALA A 421 19.20 -46.66 -17.56
CA ALA A 421 19.13 -46.43 -16.12
C ALA A 421 20.45 -46.79 -15.42
N ARG A 422 21.03 -47.95 -15.76
CA ARG A 422 22.34 -48.38 -15.24
C ARG A 422 23.46 -47.42 -15.63
N SER A 423 23.48 -47.00 -16.90
CA SER A 423 24.42 -46.02 -17.43
C SER A 423 24.34 -44.69 -16.69
N CYS A 424 23.12 -44.19 -16.44
CA CYS A 424 22.90 -42.93 -15.74
C CYS A 424 23.27 -43.00 -14.26
N LEU A 425 22.89 -44.07 -13.55
CA LEU A 425 23.30 -44.27 -12.15
C LEU A 425 24.82 -44.37 -12.01
N THR A 426 25.48 -45.08 -12.93
CA THR A 426 26.95 -45.17 -12.94
C THR A 426 27.59 -43.80 -13.13
N ALA A 427 27.13 -43.04 -14.14
CA ALA A 427 27.63 -41.68 -14.38
C ALA A 427 27.38 -40.75 -13.19
N CYS A 428 26.24 -40.89 -12.50
CA CYS A 428 25.91 -40.11 -11.31
C CYS A 428 26.85 -40.42 -10.15
N ASN A 429 27.14 -41.70 -9.91
CA ASN A 429 28.08 -42.13 -8.87
C ASN A 429 29.52 -41.71 -9.18
N ASP A 430 29.95 -41.86 -10.44
CA ASP A 430 31.29 -41.47 -10.87
C ASP A 430 31.49 -39.95 -10.76
N LEU A 431 30.47 -39.16 -11.12
CA LEU A 431 30.49 -37.70 -10.97
C LEU A 431 30.53 -37.29 -9.48
N ALA A 432 29.92 -38.06 -8.58
CA ALA A 432 30.02 -37.79 -7.14
C ALA A 432 31.46 -37.97 -6.61
N VAL A 433 32.26 -38.84 -7.25
CA VAL A 433 33.67 -39.05 -6.91
C VAL A 433 34.57 -38.00 -7.57
N ASP A 434 34.33 -37.69 -8.85
CA ASP A 434 35.06 -36.66 -9.60
C ASP A 434 34.10 -35.58 -10.12
N SER A 435 33.71 -34.69 -9.23
CA SER A 435 32.75 -33.62 -9.52
C SER A 435 33.23 -32.62 -10.58
N SER A 436 34.53 -32.60 -10.90
CA SER A 436 35.13 -31.68 -11.87
C SER A 436 35.06 -32.18 -13.32
N ASN A 437 34.65 -33.44 -13.53
CA ASN A 437 34.66 -34.07 -14.84
C ASN A 437 33.51 -33.56 -15.73
N ALA A 438 33.86 -32.76 -16.74
CA ALA A 438 32.90 -32.13 -17.65
C ALA A 438 32.10 -33.14 -18.49
N ASP A 439 32.70 -34.25 -18.91
CA ASP A 439 32.03 -35.27 -19.73
C ASP A 439 31.00 -36.07 -18.91
N LEU A 440 31.35 -36.40 -17.66
CA LEU A 440 30.42 -37.02 -16.71
C LEU A 440 29.28 -36.07 -16.36
N ARG A 441 29.58 -34.77 -16.16
CA ARG A 441 28.57 -33.74 -15.90
C ARG A 441 27.57 -33.64 -17.05
N ALA A 442 28.05 -33.47 -18.28
CA ALA A 442 27.18 -33.41 -19.45
C ALA A 442 26.32 -34.69 -19.63
N ARG A 443 26.84 -35.87 -19.24
CA ARG A 443 26.07 -37.11 -19.27
C ARG A 443 24.99 -37.16 -18.20
N VAL A 444 25.29 -36.72 -16.99
CA VAL A 444 24.33 -36.60 -15.89
C VAL A 444 23.22 -35.59 -16.25
N ASP A 445 23.57 -34.45 -16.83
CA ASP A 445 22.60 -33.44 -17.26
C ASP A 445 21.60 -34.01 -18.26
N ARG A 446 22.07 -34.82 -19.23
CA ARG A 446 21.18 -35.54 -20.16
C ARG A 446 20.27 -36.54 -19.44
N CYS A 447 20.76 -37.23 -18.41
CA CYS A 447 19.95 -38.15 -17.61
C CYS A 447 18.86 -37.42 -16.80
N ILE A 448 19.19 -36.27 -16.22
CA ILE A 448 18.23 -35.41 -15.50
C ILE A 448 17.20 -34.85 -16.50
N ALA A 449 17.65 -34.28 -17.61
CA ALA A 449 16.77 -33.73 -18.65
C ALA A 449 15.82 -34.79 -19.23
N GLY A 450 16.29 -36.04 -19.33
CA GLY A 450 15.53 -37.21 -19.76
C GLY A 450 14.63 -37.85 -18.69
N ASN A 451 14.49 -37.24 -17.50
CA ASN A 451 13.70 -37.75 -16.38
C ASN A 451 14.06 -39.18 -15.94
N VAL A 452 15.35 -39.54 -15.98
CA VAL A 452 15.79 -40.89 -15.58
C VAL A 452 15.73 -41.08 -14.07
N PHE A 453 16.00 -40.02 -13.31
CA PHE A 453 16.13 -40.02 -11.86
C PHE A 453 14.85 -39.53 -11.18
N TRP A 454 14.42 -40.24 -10.14
CA TRP A 454 13.20 -39.98 -9.38
C TRP A 454 13.47 -40.09 -7.88
N TYR A 455 12.85 -39.19 -7.12
CA TYR A 455 12.88 -39.18 -5.67
C TYR A 455 11.50 -39.44 -5.11
N GLU A 456 11.44 -40.20 -4.03
CA GLU A 456 10.26 -40.22 -3.18
C GLU A 456 10.28 -38.96 -2.31
N ILE A 457 9.21 -38.17 -2.41
CA ILE A 457 9.02 -36.94 -1.68
C ILE A 457 7.71 -37.01 -0.88
N ARG A 458 7.61 -36.14 0.11
CA ARG A 458 6.37 -35.79 0.79
C ARG A 458 6.05 -34.34 0.50
N ASP A 459 4.86 -34.11 -0.05
CA ASP A 459 4.38 -32.78 -0.39
C ASP A 459 3.91 -32.00 0.85
N GLY A 460 3.50 -30.74 0.68
CA GLY A 460 3.01 -29.88 1.74
C GLY A 460 1.69 -30.34 2.37
N SER A 461 0.94 -31.24 1.73
CA SER A 461 -0.25 -31.89 2.33
C SER A 461 0.06 -33.15 3.13
N GLY A 462 1.30 -33.61 3.11
CA GLY A 462 1.72 -34.86 3.74
C GLY A 462 1.56 -36.10 2.85
N THR A 463 1.20 -35.94 1.57
CA THR A 463 1.07 -37.04 0.60
C THR A 463 2.46 -37.43 0.11
N ALA A 464 2.77 -38.72 0.17
CA ALA A 464 4.04 -39.28 -0.29
C ALA A 464 3.91 -39.84 -1.72
N GLY A 465 4.91 -39.61 -2.55
CA GLY A 465 4.97 -40.12 -3.91
C GLY A 465 6.26 -39.74 -4.63
N TYR A 466 6.35 -40.08 -5.91
CA TYR A 466 7.55 -39.92 -6.71
C TYR A 466 7.48 -38.72 -7.65
N VAL A 467 8.58 -37.96 -7.71
CA VAL A 467 8.80 -36.84 -8.63
C VAL A 467 10.18 -36.98 -9.27
N SER A 468 10.31 -36.60 -10.54
CA SER A 468 11.61 -36.63 -11.22
C SER A 468 12.56 -35.58 -10.64
N ARG A 469 13.85 -35.94 -10.48
CA ARG A 469 14.94 -35.05 -10.05
C ARG A 469 15.04 -33.77 -10.89
N LYS A 470 14.60 -33.82 -12.14
CA LYS A 470 14.52 -32.66 -13.03
C LYS A 470 13.73 -31.49 -12.43
N PHE A 471 12.74 -31.81 -11.61
CA PHE A 471 11.79 -30.85 -11.05
C PHE A 471 12.05 -30.56 -9.57
N LEU A 472 13.21 -30.94 -9.04
CA LEU A 472 13.58 -30.71 -7.64
C LEU A 472 14.80 -29.79 -7.58
N GLY A 473 14.66 -28.62 -6.95
CA GLY A 473 15.74 -27.70 -6.63
C GLY A 473 16.13 -27.83 -5.15
N ASP A 474 17.43 -27.77 -4.87
CA ASP A 474 17.96 -27.73 -3.49
C ASP A 474 17.66 -26.41 -2.79
#